data_AF-D2RFF3-F1
#
_entry.id   AF-D2RFF3-F1
#
_cell.length_a   1.000
_cell.length_b   1.000
_cell.length_c   1.000
_cell.angle_alpha   90.00
_cell.angle_beta   90.00
_cell.angle_gamma   90.00
#
_symmetry.space_group_name_H-M   'P 1'
#
loop_
_entity.id
_entity.type
_entity.pdbx_description
1 polymer ?
#
loop_
_entity_poly.entity_id
_entity_poly.type
_entity_poly.pdbx_seq_one_letter_code
_entity_poly.pdbx_strand_id
1 'polypeptide(L)'
;MRQNEFLVFFDEKTSESVLKIMKKFSEKFDGIVNLVYVKDIDYYPVEVLLEAEKSYDSLKKFGLKLAEDLAKKIRKLGFKQVHIDFCMGHRSEIEYMKNKNPDFIIDLRHS
;
A
#
# COMPACT_ATOMS: atom_id res chain seq x y z
N MET A 1 -16.89 8.42 17.95
CA MET A 1 -16.21 7.12 17.83
C MET A 1 -14.99 7.32 16.95
N ARG A 2 -13.84 6.77 17.33
CA ARG A 2 -12.64 6.77 16.47
C ARG A 2 -12.89 5.82 15.29
N GLN A 3 -12.54 6.24 14.07
CA GLN A 3 -12.58 5.38 12.89
C GLN A 3 -11.40 4.39 12.94
N ASN A 4 -11.61 3.16 12.49
CA ASN A 4 -10.53 2.18 12.42
C ASN A 4 -9.52 2.62 11.35
N GLU A 5 -8.24 2.56 11.67
CA GLU A 5 -7.14 2.86 10.76
C GLU A 5 -6.56 1.54 10.22
N PHE A 6 -6.70 1.31 8.92
CA PHE A 6 -6.09 0.20 8.21
C PHE A 6 -4.80 0.69 7.55
N LEU A 7 -3.69 0.00 7.78
CA LEU A 7 -2.46 0.18 7.04
C LEU A 7 -2.23 -1.06 6.18
N VAL A 8 -2.22 -0.87 4.86
CA VAL A 8 -2.23 -1.96 3.89
C VAL A 8 -1.02 -1.84 2.99
N PHE A 9 -0.05 -2.73 3.15
CA PHE A 9 1.10 -2.85 2.28
C PHE A 9 0.81 -3.85 1.16
N PHE A 10 1.12 -3.45 -0.07
CA PHE A 10 0.87 -4.29 -1.24
C PHE A 10 1.86 -4.03 -2.37
N ASP A 11 1.88 -4.93 -3.34
CA ASP A 11 2.70 -4.88 -4.55
C ASP A 11 1.87 -5.30 -5.79
N GLU A 12 2.55 -5.47 -6.91
CA GLU A 12 1.99 -5.95 -8.19
C GLU A 12 1.13 -7.22 -8.04
N LYS A 13 1.61 -8.15 -7.20
CA LYS A 13 1.13 -9.54 -7.12
C LYS A 13 0.01 -9.69 -6.11
N THR A 14 -0.03 -8.80 -5.13
CA THR A 14 -0.92 -8.92 -3.96
C THR A 14 -2.16 -8.03 -4.04
N SER A 15 -2.27 -7.15 -5.04
CA SER A 15 -3.40 -6.23 -5.23
C SER A 15 -4.78 -6.93 -5.20
N GLU A 16 -4.92 -8.09 -5.85
CA GLU A 16 -6.18 -8.84 -5.83
C GLU A 16 -6.50 -9.45 -4.46
N SER A 17 -5.47 -9.95 -3.77
CA SER A 17 -5.60 -10.51 -2.43
C SER A 17 -6.00 -9.43 -1.42
N VAL A 18 -5.42 -8.23 -1.53
CA VAL A 18 -5.82 -7.06 -0.74
C VAL A 18 -7.30 -6.76 -0.95
N LEU A 19 -7.77 -6.70 -2.20
CA LEU A 19 -9.18 -6.42 -2.47
C LEU A 19 -10.13 -7.45 -1.84
N LYS A 20 -9.77 -8.73 -1.90
CA LYS A 20 -10.54 -9.82 -1.26
C LYS A 20 -10.61 -9.65 0.26
N ILE A 21 -9.50 -9.27 0.89
CA ILE A 21 -9.44 -9.02 2.33
C ILE A 21 -10.25 -7.78 2.70
N MET A 22 -10.08 -6.66 1.99
CA MET A 22 -10.83 -5.43 2.25
C MET A 22 -12.33 -5.64 2.11
N LYS A 23 -12.79 -6.48 1.17
CA LYS A 23 -14.20 -6.85 1.05
C LYS A 23 -14.73 -7.50 2.34
N LYS A 24 -13.97 -8.41 2.95
CA LYS A 24 -14.37 -9.03 4.23
C LYS A 24 -14.38 -8.01 5.37
N PHE A 25 -13.45 -7.05 5.37
CA PHE A 25 -13.41 -6.01 6.39
C PHE A 25 -14.57 -5.00 6.23
N SER A 26 -14.97 -4.64 5.01
CA SER A 26 -16.10 -3.71 4.79
C SER A 26 -17.43 -4.19 5.36
N GLU A 27 -17.60 -5.50 5.55
CA GLU A 27 -18.82 -6.07 6.13
C GLU A 27 -18.92 -5.81 7.64
N LYS A 28 -17.80 -5.48 8.30
CA LYS A 28 -17.70 -5.42 9.77
C LYS A 28 -17.18 -4.09 10.30
N PHE A 29 -16.46 -3.35 9.49
CA PHE A 29 -15.74 -2.16 9.93
C PHE A 29 -15.93 -1.02 8.91
N ASP A 30 -16.17 0.18 9.44
CA ASP A 30 -15.91 1.43 8.74
C ASP A 30 -14.54 1.97 9.20
N GLY A 31 -13.85 2.67 8.32
CA GLY A 31 -12.49 3.11 8.60
C GLY A 31 -11.78 3.85 7.49
N ILE A 32 -10.59 4.31 7.84
CA ILE A 32 -9.63 4.95 6.96
C ILE A 32 -8.64 3.89 6.48
N VAL A 33 -8.41 3.82 5.18
CA VAL A 33 -7.48 2.86 4.57
C VAL A 33 -6.26 3.60 4.04
N ASN A 34 -5.11 3.35 4.63
CA ASN A 34 -3.81 3.82 4.18
C ASN A 34 -3.19 2.72 3.30
N LEU A 35 -3.34 2.85 1.99
CA LEU A 35 -2.86 1.88 1.01
C LEU A 35 -1.47 2.27 0.52
N VAL A 36 -0.46 1.48 0.86
CA VAL A 36 0.95 1.75 0.58
C VAL A 36 1.45 0.72 -0.43
N TYR A 37 1.74 1.17 -1.65
CA TYR A 37 2.44 0.34 -2.61
C TYR A 37 3.91 0.27 -2.23
N VAL A 38 4.47 -0.94 -2.18
CA VAL A 38 5.88 -1.13 -1.86
C VAL A 38 6.60 -1.79 -3.02
N LYS A 39 7.66 -1.14 -3.50
CA LYS A 39 8.63 -1.77 -4.39
C LYS A 39 9.83 -2.22 -3.58
N ASP A 40 10.06 -3.52 -3.58
CA ASP A 40 11.33 -4.07 -3.10
C ASP A 40 12.42 -3.74 -4.12
N ILE A 41 13.47 -3.07 -3.64
CA ILE A 41 14.63 -2.71 -4.44
C ILE A 41 15.94 -3.29 -3.91
N ASP A 42 15.87 -4.11 -2.85
CA ASP A 42 17.07 -4.65 -2.18
C ASP A 42 17.84 -5.62 -3.09
N TYR A 43 17.22 -6.05 -4.20
CA TYR A 43 17.81 -6.92 -5.22
C TYR A 43 18.43 -6.18 -6.42
N TYR A 44 18.36 -4.85 -6.51
CA TYR A 44 18.96 -4.12 -7.63
C TYR A 44 20.45 -3.80 -7.36
N PRO A 45 21.36 -4.08 -8.31
CA PRO A 45 22.76 -3.68 -8.21
C PRO A 45 22.92 -2.18 -8.03
N VAL A 46 23.96 -1.73 -7.32
CA VAL A 46 24.24 -0.31 -7.03
C VAL A 46 24.36 0.52 -8.31
N GLU A 47 24.87 -0.05 -9.41
CA GLU A 47 24.91 0.66 -10.70
C GLU A 47 23.51 0.91 -11.30
N VAL A 48 22.55 0.01 -11.05
CA VAL A 48 21.15 0.19 -11.46
C VAL A 48 20.45 1.23 -10.58
N LEU A 49 20.87 1.38 -9.32
CA LEU A 49 20.36 2.43 -8.42
C LEU A 49 20.75 3.85 -8.87
N LEU A 50 21.85 4.03 -9.61
CA LEU A 50 22.25 5.32 -10.17
C LEU A 50 21.43 5.71 -11.43
N GLU A 51 21.05 4.74 -12.26
CA GLU A 51 20.00 4.93 -13.27
C GLU A 51 18.59 4.96 -12.63
N ALA A 52 18.50 4.59 -11.35
CA ALA A 52 17.23 4.50 -10.66
C ALA A 52 16.63 5.84 -10.29
N GLU A 53 17.28 7.00 -10.34
CA GLU A 53 16.52 8.25 -10.17
C GLU A 53 15.47 8.43 -11.30
N LYS A 54 15.86 8.14 -12.54
CA LYS A 54 14.92 8.15 -13.68
C LYS A 54 13.94 6.97 -13.63
N SER A 55 14.40 5.82 -13.15
CA SER A 55 13.54 4.65 -12.96
C SER A 55 12.62 4.79 -11.75
N TYR A 56 12.98 5.60 -10.75
CA TYR A 56 12.26 5.82 -9.49
C TYR A 56 10.96 6.53 -9.78
N ASP A 57 11.02 7.65 -10.51
CA ASP A 57 9.82 8.39 -10.88
C ASP A 57 8.86 7.53 -11.72
N SER A 58 9.42 6.69 -12.59
CA SER A 58 8.63 5.78 -13.42
C SER A 58 7.97 4.67 -12.58
N LEU A 59 8.74 4.04 -11.68
CA LEU A 59 8.25 3.02 -10.74
C LEU A 59 7.23 3.59 -9.76
N LYS A 60 7.47 4.79 -9.25
CA LYS A 60 6.55 5.51 -8.37
C LYS A 60 5.25 5.83 -9.09
N LYS A 61 5.31 6.40 -10.30
CA LYS A 61 4.10 6.67 -11.11
C LYS A 61 3.31 5.39 -11.38
N PHE A 62 4.00 4.31 -11.71
CA PHE A 62 3.38 3.03 -11.95
C PHE A 62 2.71 2.47 -10.67
N GLY A 63 3.42 2.45 -9.54
CA GLY A 63 2.91 1.97 -8.26
C GLY A 63 1.72 2.80 -7.75
N LEU A 64 1.80 4.13 -7.88
CA LEU A 64 0.70 5.03 -7.54
C LEU A 64 -0.53 4.78 -8.41
N LYS A 65 -0.35 4.52 -9.72
CA LYS A 65 -1.47 4.17 -10.61
C LYS A 65 -2.16 2.87 -10.18
N LEU A 66 -1.38 1.84 -9.82
CA LEU A 66 -1.95 0.60 -9.27
C LEU A 66 -2.70 0.84 -7.96
N ALA A 67 -2.13 1.65 -7.08
CA ALA A 67 -2.75 2.00 -5.81
C ALA A 67 -4.04 2.81 -6.01
N GLU A 68 -4.09 3.71 -6.98
CA GLU A 68 -5.30 4.45 -7.36
C GLU A 68 -6.41 3.53 -7.84
N ASP A 69 -6.10 2.57 -8.70
CA ASP A 69 -7.08 1.63 -9.23
C ASP A 69 -7.59 0.69 -8.13
N LEU A 70 -6.71 0.24 -7.22
CA LEU A 70 -7.11 -0.52 -6.05
C LEU A 70 -7.94 0.32 -5.08
N ALA A 71 -7.56 1.58 -4.82
CA ALA A 71 -8.30 2.51 -3.98
C ALA A 71 -9.71 2.78 -4.52
N LYS A 72 -9.88 2.94 -5.84
CA LYS A 72 -11.22 3.05 -6.46
C LYS A 72 -12.08 1.83 -6.17
N LYS A 73 -11.51 0.63 -6.26
CA LYS A 73 -12.22 -0.63 -5.94
C LYS A 73 -12.57 -0.71 -4.45
N ILE A 74 -11.65 -0.34 -3.56
CA ILE A 74 -11.87 -0.31 -2.11
C ILE A 74 -12.95 0.71 -1.72
N ARG A 75 -12.96 1.90 -2.34
CA ARG A 75 -14.03 2.90 -2.12
C ARG A 75 -15.42 2.37 -2.50
N LYS A 76 -15.52 1.58 -3.58
CA LYS A 76 -16.77 0.92 -3.98
C LYS A 76 -17.26 -0.12 -2.97
N LEU A 77 -16.39 -0.61 -2.08
CA LEU A 77 -16.77 -1.52 -0.99
C LEU A 77 -17.35 -0.79 0.23
N GLY A 78 -17.24 0.54 0.30
CA GLY A 78 -17.82 1.35 1.38
C GLY A 78 -16.81 2.19 2.16
N PHE A 79 -15.50 1.92 2.03
CA PHE A 79 -14.45 2.72 2.67
C PHE A 79 -14.30 4.09 1.99
N LYS A 80 -14.94 5.12 2.54
CA LYS A 80 -14.96 6.46 1.92
C LYS A 80 -13.60 7.16 1.96
N GLN A 81 -12.79 6.86 2.97
CA GLN A 81 -11.46 7.46 3.17
C GLN A 81 -10.39 6.44 2.81
N VAL A 82 -9.76 6.63 1.66
CA VAL A 82 -8.62 5.81 1.20
C VAL A 82 -7.49 6.74 0.80
N HIS A 83 -6.39 6.68 1.53
CA HIS A 83 -5.14 7.36 1.24
C HIS A 83 -4.20 6.42 0.50
N ILE A 84 -3.43 6.98 -0.42
CA ILE A 84 -2.50 6.24 -1.26
C ILE A 84 -1.10 6.75 -0.95
N ASP A 85 -0.16 5.83 -0.79
CA ASP A 85 1.24 6.16 -0.67
C ASP A 85 2.14 5.16 -1.39
N PHE A 86 3.42 5.51 -1.51
CA PHE A 86 4.44 4.73 -2.17
C PHE A 86 5.68 4.63 -1.29
N CYS A 87 6.21 3.42 -1.15
CA CYS A 87 7.43 3.13 -0.42
C CYS A 87 8.42 2.34 -1.30
N MET A 88 9.70 2.68 -1.20
CA MET A 88 10.79 1.85 -1.71
C MET A 88 11.56 1.26 -0.53
N GLY A 89 11.70 -0.06 -0.52
CA GLY A 89 12.43 -0.79 0.52
C GLY A 89 11.74 -0.85 1.89
N HIS A 90 12.22 -1.78 2.73
CA HIS A 90 11.57 -2.14 4.00
C HIS A 90 11.70 -1.10 5.12
N ARG A 91 12.74 -0.24 5.07
CA ARG A 91 13.04 0.70 6.16
C ARG A 91 11.94 1.75 6.36
N SER A 92 11.26 2.16 5.30
CA SER A 92 10.20 3.17 5.37
C SER A 92 8.87 2.60 5.89
N GLU A 93 8.65 1.28 5.84
CA GLU A 93 7.41 0.64 6.34
C GLU A 93 7.25 0.77 7.86
N ILE A 94 8.36 0.65 8.60
CA ILE A 94 8.38 0.84 10.06
C ILE A 94 8.02 2.28 10.42
N GLU A 95 8.43 3.26 9.61
CA GLU A 95 8.05 4.66 9.81
C GLU A 95 6.56 4.88 9.53
N TYR A 96 5.99 4.25 8.50
CA TYR A 96 4.55 4.27 8.26
C TYR A 96 3.75 3.70 9.45
N MET A 97 4.17 2.55 9.97
CA MET A 97 3.51 1.92 11.13
C MET A 97 3.52 2.83 12.35
N LYS A 98 4.67 3.46 12.65
CA LYS A 98 4.82 4.38 13.78
C LYS A 98 4.01 5.66 13.61
N ASN A 99 4.00 6.24 12.41
CA ASN A 99 3.35 7.52 12.16
C ASN A 99 1.83 7.41 12.07
N LYS A 100 1.32 6.29 11.55
CA LYS A 100 -0.12 6.09 11.36
C LYS A 100 -0.83 5.47 12.57
N ASN A 101 -0.09 4.77 13.44
CA ASN A 101 -0.66 4.06 14.60
C ASN A 101 -1.93 3.27 14.25
N PRO A 102 -1.85 2.36 13.25
CA PRO A 102 -3.03 1.69 12.70
C PRO A 102 -3.62 0.68 13.68
N ASP A 103 -4.93 0.47 13.60
CA ASP A 103 -5.63 -0.59 14.33
C ASP A 103 -5.43 -1.96 13.65
N PHE A 104 -5.24 -1.95 12.32
CA PHE A 104 -5.00 -3.15 11.53
C PHE A 104 -3.83 -2.96 10.56
N ILE A 105 -2.92 -3.93 10.52
CA ILE A 105 -1.83 -4.00 9.55
C ILE A 105 -2.09 -5.21 8.64
N ILE A 106 -2.13 -4.98 7.33
CA ILE A 106 -2.30 -6.00 6.31
C ILE A 106 -1.07 -5.96 5.41
N ASP A 107 -0.29 -7.03 5.42
CA ASP A 107 0.85 -7.21 4.54
C ASP A 107 0.83 -8.63 3.97
N LEU A 108 0.68 -8.72 2.65
CA LEU A 108 0.53 -9.99 1.93
C LEU A 108 1.73 -10.30 1.04
N ARG A 109 2.80 -9.51 1.11
CA ARG A 109 3.96 -9.60 0.21
C ARG A 109 4.90 -10.78 0.53
N HIS A 110 4.68 -11.45 1.66
CA HIS A 110 5.47 -12.58 2.16
C HIS A 110 4.70 -13.91 2.17
N SER A 111 3.54 -13.99 1.50
CA SER A 111 2.72 -15.21 1.40
C SER A 111 3.21 -16.20 0.35
#